data_AF-A0A8D2GNB5-F1
#
_entry.id   AF-A0A8D2GNB5-F1
#
_cell.length_a   1.000
_cell.length_b   1.000
_cell.length_c   1.000
_cell.angle_alpha   90.00
_cell.angle_beta   90.00
_cell.angle_gamma   90.00
#
_symmetry.space_group_name_H-M   'P 1'
#
loop_
_entity.id
_entity.type
_entity.pdbx_description
1 polymer ?
#
loop_
_entity_poly.entity_id
_entity_poly.type
_entity_poly.pdbx_seq_one_letter_code
_entity_poly.pdbx_strand_id
1 'polypeptide(L)'
;MDSPEVTFTLAYLVFAVCFVFTPNEFHSAGLTVQNLLSGWLGSEDAAFVSYHLRRTAATLLCHSLLPLGYYVGMCCAASEKRLYSPSHAPEAWQLFLLLAVTLPSVASILIYYWSQDQWTCHPLARTLALYALPQSGWQAVAASINTEFRRIDKFATGVPGARVIVTDTWVMKVTTYRVHVAQQQDVHLTVTESRQHELSPDSNLPVQLLTICVVSASPSVQPFDIRTAQDHDLVSTWLPASPLLALGAELDRIWRAM
;
A
#
# COMPACT_ATOMS: atom_id res chain seq x y z
N MET A 1 -13.21 32.23 -24.39
CA MET A 1 -12.77 30.89 -24.80
C MET A 1 -11.70 30.48 -23.82
N ASP A 2 -11.96 29.45 -23.03
CA ASP A 2 -10.95 28.92 -22.10
C ASP A 2 -9.74 28.46 -22.92
N SER A 3 -8.54 28.84 -22.49
CA SER A 3 -7.32 28.43 -23.17
C SER A 3 -7.23 26.89 -23.15
N PRO A 4 -6.97 26.22 -24.29
CA PRO A 4 -6.89 24.75 -24.35
C PRO A 4 -5.87 24.17 -23.36
N GLU A 5 -4.87 24.97 -23.00
CA GLU A 5 -3.86 24.65 -22.00
C GLU A 5 -4.44 24.50 -20.59
N VAL A 6 -5.36 25.40 -20.21
CA VAL A 6 -5.99 25.40 -18.88
C VAL A 6 -6.93 24.20 -18.78
N THR A 7 -7.71 23.94 -19.83
CA THR A 7 -8.58 22.75 -19.89
C THR A 7 -7.76 21.46 -19.82
N PHE A 8 -6.67 21.36 -20.58
CA PHE A 8 -5.78 20.20 -20.52
C PHE A 8 -5.16 20.04 -19.13
N THR A 9 -4.66 21.13 -18.53
CA THR A 9 -4.03 21.09 -17.21
C THR A 9 -5.00 20.61 -16.14
N LEU A 10 -6.22 21.12 -16.14
CA LEU A 10 -7.26 20.71 -15.20
C LEU A 10 -7.62 19.22 -15.39
N ALA A 11 -7.85 18.80 -16.64
CA ALA A 11 -8.17 17.41 -16.95
C ALA A 11 -7.04 16.46 -16.55
N TYR A 12 -5.79 16.83 -16.83
CA TYR A 12 -4.62 16.03 -16.47
C TYR A 12 -4.41 15.95 -14.96
N LEU A 13 -4.64 17.06 -14.23
CA LEU A 13 -4.54 17.08 -12.77
C LEU A 13 -5.56 16.12 -12.15
N VAL A 14 -6.82 16.17 -12.61
CA VAL A 14 -7.87 15.24 -12.16
C VAL A 14 -7.46 13.81 -12.47
N PHE A 15 -7.00 13.54 -13.69
CA PHE A 15 -6.50 12.21 -14.06
C PHE A 15 -5.35 11.75 -13.17
N ALA A 16 -4.33 12.58 -12.93
CA ALA A 16 -3.17 12.22 -12.12
C ALA A 16 -3.54 11.95 -10.66
N VAL A 17 -4.43 12.78 -10.07
CA VAL A 17 -4.94 12.57 -8.72
C VAL A 17 -5.73 11.26 -8.65
N CYS A 18 -6.64 11.01 -9.58
CA CYS A 18 -7.41 9.76 -9.62
C CYS A 18 -6.55 8.53 -9.95
N PHE A 19 -5.45 8.68 -10.69
CA PHE A 19 -4.53 7.59 -10.96
C PHE A 19 -3.72 7.22 -9.72
N VAL A 20 -3.21 8.21 -8.97
CA VAL A 20 -2.43 8.00 -7.74
C VAL A 20 -3.31 7.56 -6.57
N PHE A 21 -4.46 8.22 -6.40
CA PHE A 21 -5.46 7.92 -5.39
C PHE A 21 -6.66 7.30 -6.06
N THR A 22 -6.52 6.04 -6.48
CA THR A 22 -7.53 5.33 -7.27
C THR A 22 -8.89 5.29 -6.57
N PRO A 23 -9.89 6.08 -7.00
CA PRO A 23 -11.24 5.93 -6.50
C PRO A 23 -11.88 4.66 -7.08
N ASN A 24 -13.01 4.24 -6.52
CA ASN A 24 -13.67 2.99 -6.91
C ASN A 24 -14.02 2.95 -8.41
N GLU A 25 -14.31 4.09 -9.04
CA GLU A 25 -14.65 4.21 -10.46
C GLU A 25 -13.44 3.91 -11.35
N PHE A 26 -12.26 4.44 -11.03
CA PHE A 26 -11.03 4.15 -11.78
C PHE A 26 -10.58 2.71 -11.58
N HIS A 27 -10.75 2.19 -10.36
CA HIS A 27 -10.50 0.78 -10.08
C HIS A 27 -11.41 -0.12 -10.95
N SER A 28 -12.70 0.19 -10.99
CA SER A 28 -13.70 -0.55 -11.77
C SER A 28 -13.48 -0.42 -13.28
N ALA A 29 -12.99 0.73 -13.74
CA ALA A 29 -12.62 0.96 -15.15
C ALA A 29 -11.30 0.27 -15.56
N GLY A 30 -10.59 -0.36 -14.63
CA GLY A 30 -9.32 -1.01 -14.92
C GLY A 30 -8.13 -0.07 -15.04
N LEU A 31 -8.28 1.21 -14.67
CA LEU A 31 -7.24 2.24 -14.78
C LEU A 31 -6.29 2.25 -13.57
N THR A 32 -5.84 1.06 -13.18
CA THR A 32 -4.87 0.90 -12.08
C THR A 32 -3.55 0.40 -12.63
N VAL A 33 -2.45 0.73 -11.95
CA VAL A 33 -1.12 0.19 -12.29
C VAL A 33 -1.14 -1.34 -12.30
N GLN A 34 -1.91 -1.97 -11.40
CA GLN A 34 -2.00 -3.42 -11.34
C GLN A 34 -2.66 -4.03 -12.57
N ASN A 35 -3.73 -3.40 -13.08
CA ASN A 35 -4.45 -3.89 -14.24
C ASN A 35 -3.66 -3.63 -15.54
N LEU A 36 -3.04 -2.46 -15.67
CA LEU A 36 -2.21 -2.10 -16.82
C LEU A 36 -0.97 -3.00 -16.97
N LEU A 37 -0.37 -3.44 -15.86
CA LEU A 37 0.82 -4.29 -15.84
C LEU A 37 0.54 -5.72 -15.36
N SER A 38 -0.71 -6.16 -15.44
CA SER A 38 -1.18 -7.46 -14.93
C SER A 38 -0.36 -8.64 -15.48
N GLY A 39 -0.04 -8.63 -16.78
CA GLY A 39 0.77 -9.67 -17.42
C GLY A 39 2.21 -9.78 -16.89
N TRP A 40 2.80 -8.65 -16.45
CA TRP A 40 4.16 -8.63 -15.89
C TRP A 40 4.18 -8.94 -14.38
N LEU A 41 3.16 -8.45 -13.66
CA LEU A 41 3.01 -8.69 -12.23
C LEU A 41 2.76 -10.16 -11.91
N GLY A 42 2.00 -10.85 -12.76
CA GLY A 42 1.58 -12.23 -12.54
C GLY A 42 0.42 -12.32 -11.55
N SER A 43 0.21 -13.51 -10.98
CA SER A 43 -0.88 -13.77 -10.04
C SER A 43 -0.42 -13.58 -8.59
N GLU A 44 -1.16 -12.74 -7.86
CA GLU A 44 -1.00 -12.54 -6.43
C GLU A 44 -1.28 -13.82 -5.63
N ASP A 45 -2.32 -14.57 -6.01
CA ASP A 45 -2.67 -15.86 -5.37
C ASP A 45 -1.61 -16.93 -5.58
N ALA A 46 -0.90 -16.88 -6.72
CA ALA A 46 0.21 -17.79 -6.95
C ALA A 46 1.44 -17.40 -6.14
N ALA A 47 1.87 -16.14 -6.16
CA ALA A 47 3.13 -15.72 -5.55
C ALA A 47 3.02 -14.32 -4.93
N PHE A 48 2.38 -14.23 -3.77
CA PHE A 48 2.10 -13.00 -3.05
C PHE A 48 3.32 -12.08 -2.91
N VAL A 49 4.43 -12.61 -2.37
CA VAL A 49 5.63 -11.79 -2.11
C VAL A 49 6.23 -11.27 -3.42
N SER A 50 6.43 -12.14 -4.41
CA SER A 50 7.01 -11.75 -5.70
C SER A 50 6.11 -10.77 -6.47
N TYR A 51 4.80 -10.98 -6.43
CA TYR A 51 3.81 -10.06 -6.99
C TYR A 51 3.95 -8.67 -6.37
N HIS A 52 4.07 -8.58 -5.04
CA HIS A 52 4.21 -7.30 -4.36
C HIS A 52 5.56 -6.61 -4.53
N LEU A 53 6.66 -7.36 -4.66
CA LEU A 53 7.97 -6.80 -5.04
C LEU A 53 7.91 -6.10 -6.41
N ARG A 54 7.26 -6.76 -7.39
CA ARG A 54 7.06 -6.19 -8.73
C ARG A 54 6.08 -5.02 -8.69
N ARG A 55 4.98 -5.16 -7.94
CA ARG A 55 3.96 -4.12 -7.82
C ARG A 55 4.51 -2.81 -7.28
N THR A 56 5.30 -2.84 -6.20
CA THR A 56 5.89 -1.61 -5.64
C THR A 56 6.82 -0.93 -6.65
N ALA A 57 7.63 -1.70 -7.38
CA ALA A 57 8.48 -1.18 -8.45
C ALA A 57 7.67 -0.57 -9.61
N ALA A 58 6.65 -1.28 -10.10
CA ALA A 58 5.76 -0.79 -11.15
C ALA A 58 5.03 0.50 -10.74
N THR A 59 4.43 0.54 -9.56
CA THR A 59 3.71 1.71 -9.07
C THR A 59 4.65 2.91 -8.93
N LEU A 60 5.85 2.70 -8.38
CA LEU A 60 6.85 3.76 -8.28
C LEU A 60 7.21 4.33 -9.65
N LEU A 61 7.47 3.46 -10.63
CA LEU A 61 7.82 3.86 -11.99
C LEU A 61 6.67 4.59 -12.68
N CYS A 62 5.47 4.02 -12.69
CA CYS A 62 4.28 4.62 -13.30
C CYS A 62 3.96 6.00 -12.70
N HIS A 63 4.01 6.14 -11.38
CA HIS A 63 3.74 7.43 -10.73
C HIS A 63 4.84 8.45 -11.01
N SER A 64 6.12 8.02 -11.07
CA SER A 64 7.24 8.90 -11.43
C SER A 64 7.18 9.39 -12.88
N LEU A 65 6.45 8.70 -13.77
CA LEU A 65 6.25 9.09 -15.17
C LEU A 65 5.13 10.12 -15.35
N LEU A 66 4.28 10.37 -14.35
CA LEU A 66 3.15 11.31 -14.47
C LEU A 66 3.58 12.75 -14.81
N PRO A 67 4.65 13.34 -14.22
CA PRO A 67 5.12 14.67 -14.61
C PRO A 67 5.61 14.71 -16.06
N LEU A 68 6.25 13.63 -16.52
CA LEU A 68 6.72 13.52 -17.91
C LEU A 68 5.54 13.40 -18.88
N GLY A 69 4.53 12.60 -18.54
CA GLY A 69 3.28 12.51 -19.30
C GLY A 69 2.58 13.87 -19.43
N TYR A 70 2.60 14.69 -18.36
CA TYR A 70 2.06 16.04 -18.38
C TYR A 70 2.83 16.92 -19.37
N TYR A 71 4.16 16.90 -19.32
CA TYR A 71 5.01 17.66 -20.25
C TYR A 71 4.70 17.30 -21.71
N VAL A 72 4.67 15.99 -22.02
CA VAL A 72 4.39 15.49 -23.37
C VAL A 72 2.99 15.91 -23.83
N GLY A 73 1.98 15.78 -22.97
CA GLY A 73 0.62 16.21 -23.29
C GLY A 73 0.48 17.72 -23.48
N MET A 74 1.20 18.52 -22.69
CA MET A 74 1.26 19.98 -22.86
C MET A 74 1.94 20.39 -24.17
N CYS A 75 2.96 19.67 -24.63
CA CYS A 75 3.54 19.89 -25.96
C CYS A 75 2.51 19.71 -27.09
N CYS A 76 1.54 18.82 -26.92
CA CYS A 76 0.44 18.61 -27.87
C CYS A 76 -0.66 19.67 -27.72
N ALA A 77 -1.08 19.99 -26.49
CA ALA A 77 -2.17 20.93 -26.20
C ALA A 77 -1.79 22.40 -26.45
N ALA A 78 -0.52 22.74 -26.26
CA ALA A 78 0.04 24.09 -26.39
C ALA A 78 1.09 24.17 -27.51
N SER A 79 0.78 23.58 -28.68
CA SER A 79 1.71 23.50 -29.81
C SER A 79 2.22 24.88 -30.27
N GLU A 80 1.42 25.94 -30.08
CA GLU A 80 1.82 27.32 -30.40
C GLU A 80 3.03 27.82 -29.59
N LYS A 81 3.27 27.28 -28.39
CA LYS A 81 4.36 27.69 -27.49
C LYS A 81 5.73 27.08 -27.82
N ARG A 82 5.83 26.30 -28.91
CA ARG A 82 7.07 25.67 -29.39
C ARG A 82 7.83 24.84 -28.34
N LEU A 83 7.10 24.26 -27.37
CA LEU A 83 7.66 23.45 -26.27
C LEU A 83 8.37 22.18 -26.73
N TYR A 84 8.14 21.74 -27.97
CA TYR A 84 8.80 20.60 -28.61
C TYR A 84 10.32 20.79 -28.82
N SER A 85 10.82 22.02 -28.79
CA SER A 85 12.25 22.32 -28.82
C SER A 85 12.72 22.75 -27.44
N PRO A 86 13.33 21.86 -26.62
CA PRO A 86 13.72 22.18 -25.25
C PRO A 86 14.61 23.43 -25.15
N SER A 87 15.51 23.63 -26.13
CA SER A 87 16.42 24.78 -26.20
C SER A 87 15.73 26.14 -26.40
N HIS A 88 14.50 26.14 -26.95
CA HIS A 88 13.73 27.36 -27.23
C HIS A 88 12.55 27.53 -26.27
N ALA A 89 12.31 26.55 -25.39
CA ALA A 89 11.27 26.63 -24.37
C ALA A 89 11.66 27.65 -23.28
N PRO A 90 10.69 28.30 -22.62
CA PRO A 90 10.96 29.16 -21.46
C PRO A 90 11.70 28.38 -20.36
N GLU A 91 12.57 29.07 -19.61
CA GLU A 91 13.42 28.45 -18.56
C GLU A 91 12.62 27.60 -17.55
N ALA A 92 11.42 28.05 -17.18
CA ALA A 92 10.53 27.31 -16.28
C ALA A 92 10.13 25.92 -16.85
N TRP A 93 9.87 25.83 -18.16
CA TRP A 93 9.53 24.57 -18.83
C TRP A 93 10.76 23.67 -19.00
N GLN A 94 11.95 24.24 -19.18
CA GLN A 94 13.20 23.49 -19.21
C GLN A 94 13.49 22.86 -17.84
N LEU A 95 13.35 23.64 -16.76
CA LEU A 95 13.50 23.14 -15.39
C LEU A 95 12.46 22.06 -15.07
N PHE A 96 11.20 22.27 -15.49
CA PHE A 96 10.15 21.27 -15.32
C PHE A 96 10.47 19.97 -16.07
N LEU A 97 10.91 20.04 -17.32
CA LEU A 97 11.32 18.87 -18.09
C LEU A 97 12.48 18.14 -17.42
N LEU A 98 13.49 18.88 -16.93
CA LEU A 98 14.61 18.30 -16.19
C LEU A 98 14.12 17.53 -14.96
N LEU A 99 13.22 18.11 -14.17
CA LEU A 99 12.66 17.43 -13.01
C LEU A 99 11.81 16.20 -13.43
N ALA A 100 11.00 16.36 -14.47
CA ALA A 100 10.13 15.30 -14.99
C ALA A 100 10.91 14.09 -15.56
N VAL A 101 12.15 14.30 -16.03
CA VAL A 101 13.05 13.23 -16.49
C VAL A 101 13.89 12.65 -15.35
N THR A 102 14.32 13.48 -14.39
CA THR A 102 15.13 12.99 -13.26
C THR A 102 14.35 12.06 -12.34
N LEU A 103 13.06 12.34 -12.08
CA LEU A 103 12.20 11.47 -11.25
C LEU A 103 12.13 10.01 -11.73
N PRO A 104 11.74 9.71 -12.99
CA PRO A 104 11.71 8.33 -13.48
C PRO A 104 13.11 7.74 -13.65
N SER A 105 14.14 8.56 -13.89
CA SER A 105 15.54 8.08 -13.93
C SER A 105 15.98 7.57 -12.55
N VAL A 106 15.73 8.34 -11.49
CA VAL A 106 16.03 7.93 -10.10
C VAL A 106 15.22 6.71 -9.71
N ALA A 107 13.92 6.67 -10.04
CA ALA A 107 13.09 5.50 -9.79
C ALA A 107 13.62 4.25 -10.52
N SER A 108 14.04 4.39 -11.78
CA SER A 108 14.60 3.29 -12.57
C SER A 108 15.93 2.79 -12.00
N ILE A 109 16.81 3.69 -11.58
CA ILE A 109 18.08 3.34 -10.90
C ILE A 109 17.79 2.59 -9.60
N LEU A 110 16.81 3.06 -8.81
CA LEU A 110 16.42 2.41 -7.56
C LEU A 110 15.81 1.02 -7.80
N ILE A 111 14.95 0.88 -8.80
CA ILE A 111 14.36 -0.41 -9.19
C ILE A 111 15.44 -1.36 -9.70
N TYR A 112 16.38 -0.85 -10.50
CA TYR A 112 17.52 -1.64 -10.97
C TYR A 112 18.35 -2.13 -9.78
N TYR A 113 18.69 -1.24 -8.84
CA TYR A 113 19.38 -1.59 -7.60
C TYR A 113 18.60 -2.63 -6.78
N TRP A 114 17.29 -2.52 -6.67
CA TRP A 114 16.47 -3.55 -6.02
C TRP A 114 16.48 -4.85 -6.79
N SER A 115 16.42 -4.83 -8.12
CA SER A 115 16.40 -6.06 -8.92
C SER A 115 17.71 -6.85 -8.87
N GLN A 116 18.82 -6.21 -8.48
CA GLN A 116 20.07 -6.89 -8.20
C GLN A 116 19.92 -7.89 -7.06
N ASP A 117 20.72 -8.96 -7.11
CA ASP A 117 20.77 -10.00 -6.07
C ASP A 117 19.38 -10.52 -5.68
N GLN A 118 18.54 -10.79 -6.68
CA GLN A 118 17.20 -11.36 -6.52
C GLN A 118 16.28 -10.57 -5.57
N TRP A 119 16.31 -9.23 -5.55
CA TRP A 119 15.44 -8.42 -4.68
C TRP A 119 15.82 -8.37 -3.20
N THR A 120 17.00 -8.88 -2.81
CA THR A 120 17.48 -8.83 -1.41
C THR A 120 17.56 -7.41 -0.83
N CYS A 121 17.88 -6.41 -1.66
CA CYS A 121 17.94 -5.01 -1.22
C CYS A 121 16.56 -4.32 -1.12
N HIS A 122 15.49 -4.96 -1.58
CA HIS A 122 14.15 -4.39 -1.53
C HIS A 122 13.65 -4.30 -0.07
N PRO A 123 12.95 -3.22 0.34
CA PRO A 123 12.48 -3.05 1.71
C PRO A 123 11.68 -4.25 2.25
N LEU A 124 10.76 -4.81 1.46
CA LEU A 124 10.00 -6.01 1.83
C LEU A 124 10.92 -7.21 2.09
N ALA A 125 11.88 -7.49 1.20
CA ALA A 125 12.80 -8.61 1.38
C ALA A 125 13.69 -8.43 2.62
N ARG A 126 14.12 -7.19 2.91
CA ARG A 126 14.84 -6.86 4.14
C ARG A 126 14.01 -7.10 5.39
N THR A 127 12.72 -6.74 5.38
CA THR A 127 11.81 -7.03 6.49
C THR A 127 11.63 -8.54 6.68
N LEU A 128 11.45 -9.29 5.59
CA LEU A 128 11.35 -10.75 5.64
C LEU A 128 12.64 -11.42 6.14
N ALA A 129 13.80 -10.85 5.81
CA ALA A 129 15.09 -11.35 6.29
C ALA A 129 15.23 -11.29 7.82
N LEU A 130 14.51 -10.38 8.50
CA LEU A 130 14.51 -10.29 9.97
C LEU A 130 13.87 -11.52 10.63
N TYR A 131 12.95 -12.19 9.91
CA TYR A 131 12.25 -13.38 10.38
C TYR A 131 12.89 -14.68 9.88
N ALA A 132 13.99 -14.60 9.12
CA ALA A 132 14.64 -15.76 8.55
C ALA A 132 15.57 -16.42 9.57
N LEU A 133 15.57 -17.76 9.63
CA LEU A 133 16.52 -18.51 10.46
C LEU A 133 17.96 -18.35 9.93
N PRO A 134 19.00 -18.51 10.77
CA PRO A 134 20.40 -18.29 10.36
C PRO A 134 20.88 -19.10 9.14
N GLN A 135 20.24 -20.23 8.86
CA GLN A 135 20.56 -21.16 7.77
C GLN A 135 19.65 -20.96 6.53
N SER A 136 18.62 -20.11 6.64
CA SER A 136 17.61 -19.90 5.59
C SER A 136 17.57 -18.42 5.17
N GLY A 137 17.56 -18.14 3.88
CA GLY A 137 17.37 -16.77 3.38
C GLY A 137 15.93 -16.27 3.54
N TRP A 138 15.72 -14.98 3.31
CA TRP A 138 14.39 -14.37 3.28
C TRP A 138 13.43 -15.05 2.27
N GLN A 139 13.98 -15.72 1.25
CA GLN A 139 13.19 -16.49 0.29
C GLN A 139 12.43 -17.65 0.95
N ALA A 140 12.97 -18.26 2.01
CA ALA A 140 12.29 -19.33 2.74
C ALA A 140 11.07 -18.80 3.49
N VAL A 141 11.21 -17.61 4.11
CA VAL A 141 10.09 -16.89 4.75
C VAL A 141 9.04 -16.51 3.70
N ALA A 142 9.49 -16.01 2.55
CA ALA A 142 8.60 -15.68 1.44
C ALA A 142 7.84 -16.90 0.91
N ALA A 143 8.49 -18.07 0.83
CA ALA A 143 7.84 -19.32 0.45
C ALA A 143 6.78 -19.74 1.47
N SER A 144 7.07 -19.63 2.78
CA SER A 144 6.10 -19.89 3.84
C SER A 144 4.86 -18.99 3.71
N ILE A 145 5.08 -17.68 3.58
CA ILE A 145 4.00 -16.70 3.36
C ILE A 145 3.18 -17.05 2.12
N ASN A 146 3.83 -17.39 1.01
CA ASN A 146 3.11 -17.78 -0.21
C ASN A 146 2.28 -19.06 -0.01
N THR A 147 2.75 -20.02 0.78
CA THR A 147 1.98 -21.24 1.08
C THR A 147 0.77 -20.96 1.98
N GLU A 148 0.92 -20.12 3.00
CA GLU A 148 -0.20 -19.71 3.85
C GLU A 148 -1.19 -18.81 3.12
N PHE A 149 -0.71 -17.90 2.28
CA PHE A 149 -1.57 -17.03 1.48
C PHE A 149 -2.42 -17.81 0.47
N ARG A 150 -2.05 -19.03 0.09
CA ARG A 150 -2.89 -19.87 -0.78
C ARG A 150 -4.01 -20.59 -0.04
N ARG A 151 -3.98 -20.63 1.29
CA ARG A 151 -5.02 -21.29 2.08
C ARG A 151 -6.32 -20.47 2.09
N ILE A 152 -7.43 -21.16 2.28
CA ILE A 152 -8.78 -20.59 2.20
C ILE A 152 -9.18 -19.88 3.51
N ASP A 153 -8.57 -20.28 4.62
CA ASP A 153 -8.77 -19.75 5.97
C ASP A 153 -8.13 -18.37 6.19
N LYS A 154 -7.49 -17.78 5.17
CA LYS A 154 -6.95 -16.42 5.26
C LYS A 154 -8.06 -15.38 5.40
N PHE A 155 -7.89 -14.48 6.35
CA PHE A 155 -8.74 -13.31 6.48
C PHE A 155 -8.17 -12.16 5.64
N ALA A 156 -8.99 -11.50 4.83
CA ALA A 156 -8.57 -10.33 4.07
C ALA A 156 -9.67 -9.25 4.08
N THR A 157 -9.30 -8.02 4.41
CA THR A 157 -10.23 -6.88 4.44
C THR A 157 -9.63 -5.65 3.76
N GLY A 158 -10.44 -4.89 3.02
CA GLY A 158 -10.04 -3.71 2.26
C GLY A 158 -9.83 -3.95 0.77
N VAL A 159 -9.55 -2.87 0.03
CA VAL A 159 -9.34 -2.90 -1.42
C VAL A 159 -7.97 -3.50 -1.79
N PRO A 160 -7.80 -4.12 -2.97
CA PRO A 160 -6.54 -4.78 -3.35
C PRO A 160 -5.26 -3.93 -3.22
N GLY A 161 -5.38 -2.59 -3.34
CA GLY A 161 -4.27 -1.64 -3.17
C GLY A 161 -4.01 -1.18 -1.73
N ALA A 162 -4.96 -1.39 -0.82
CA ALA A 162 -4.92 -0.96 0.57
C ALA A 162 -5.74 -1.93 1.43
N ARG A 163 -5.16 -3.10 1.72
CA ARG A 163 -5.83 -4.18 2.46
C ARG A 163 -4.96 -4.76 3.55
N VAL A 164 -5.62 -5.37 4.51
CA VAL A 164 -5.02 -6.10 5.61
C VAL A 164 -5.36 -7.57 5.40
N ILE A 165 -4.33 -8.39 5.38
CA ILE A 165 -4.43 -9.83 5.23
C ILE A 165 -3.84 -10.45 6.48
N VAL A 166 -4.55 -11.41 7.05
CA VAL A 166 -4.06 -12.16 8.19
C VAL A 166 -4.21 -13.65 7.92
N THR A 167 -3.11 -14.36 8.10
CA THR A 167 -3.01 -15.82 8.02
C THR A 167 -2.74 -16.38 9.41
N ASP A 168 -2.62 -17.70 9.52
CA ASP A 168 -2.34 -18.39 10.79
C ASP A 168 -1.11 -17.87 11.53
N THR A 169 -0.09 -17.43 10.79
CA THR A 169 1.18 -16.97 11.39
C THR A 169 1.60 -15.56 10.99
N TRP A 170 0.99 -14.96 9.97
CA TRP A 170 1.40 -13.65 9.44
C TRP A 170 0.29 -12.63 9.45
N VAL A 171 0.62 -11.43 9.93
CA VAL A 171 -0.19 -10.21 9.77
C VAL A 171 0.47 -9.35 8.70
N MET A 172 -0.25 -9.08 7.62
CA MET A 172 0.25 -8.34 6.47
C MET A 172 -0.62 -7.13 6.18
N LYS A 173 -0.02 -5.95 6.10
CA LYS A 173 -0.69 -4.73 5.66
C LYS A 173 -0.11 -4.26 4.33
N VAL A 174 -0.97 -4.28 3.32
CA VAL A 174 -0.66 -3.84 1.97
C VAL A 174 -1.04 -2.37 1.83
N THR A 175 -0.10 -1.55 1.37
CA THR A 175 -0.32 -0.16 0.97
C THR A 175 0.18 0.07 -0.46
N THR A 176 -0.11 1.23 -1.04
CA THR A 176 0.28 1.59 -2.41
C THR A 176 1.77 1.44 -2.69
N TYR A 177 2.64 1.80 -1.73
CA TYR A 177 4.09 1.82 -1.92
C TYR A 177 4.86 0.85 -1.03
N ARG A 178 4.22 0.27 -0.01
CA ARG A 178 4.86 -0.61 0.97
C ARG A 178 3.98 -1.77 1.35
N VAL A 179 4.61 -2.89 1.69
CA VAL A 179 3.96 -4.02 2.33
C VAL A 179 4.63 -4.22 3.68
N HIS A 180 3.82 -4.11 4.72
CA HIS A 180 4.25 -4.39 6.09
C HIS A 180 3.91 -5.84 6.41
N VAL A 181 4.84 -6.53 7.03
CA VAL A 181 4.70 -7.94 7.42
C VAL A 181 5.19 -8.06 8.84
N ALA A 182 4.40 -8.72 9.68
CA ALA A 182 4.76 -9.06 11.03
C ALA A 182 4.27 -10.48 11.37
N GLN A 183 5.00 -11.19 12.23
CA GLN A 183 4.63 -12.53 12.66
C GLN A 183 3.66 -12.46 13.85
N GLN A 184 2.54 -13.18 13.79
CA GLN A 184 1.46 -13.06 14.78
C GLN A 184 1.90 -13.39 16.21
N GLN A 185 2.84 -14.33 16.40
CA GLN A 185 3.38 -14.69 17.71
C GLN A 185 4.25 -13.58 18.35
N ASP A 186 4.83 -12.70 17.52
CA ASP A 186 5.74 -11.63 17.95
C ASP A 186 5.06 -10.25 17.93
N VAL A 187 3.74 -10.22 17.69
CA VAL A 187 2.96 -8.99 17.59
C VAL A 187 2.18 -8.79 18.89
N HIS A 188 2.40 -7.65 19.52
CA HIS A 188 1.50 -7.12 20.53
C HIS A 188 0.43 -6.28 19.81
N LEU A 189 -0.80 -6.77 19.75
CA LEU A 189 -1.95 -6.03 19.22
C LEU A 189 -2.46 -5.08 20.30
N THR A 190 -2.28 -3.77 20.12
CA THR A 190 -2.88 -2.76 21.01
C THR A 190 -3.99 -2.04 20.27
N VAL A 191 -5.23 -2.20 20.73
CA VAL A 191 -6.34 -1.36 20.27
C VAL A 191 -6.03 0.08 20.68
N THR A 192 -5.70 0.92 19.71
CA THR A 192 -5.24 2.29 19.95
C THR A 192 -6.38 3.28 19.84
N GLU A 193 -7.40 2.98 19.03
CA GLU A 193 -8.57 3.85 18.89
C GLU A 193 -9.82 3.06 18.51
N SER A 194 -10.93 3.31 19.19
CA SER A 194 -12.26 2.83 18.80
C SER A 194 -13.10 4.06 18.51
N ARG A 195 -13.46 4.29 17.24
CA ARG A 195 -14.35 5.40 16.85
C ARG A 195 -15.63 4.84 16.27
N GLN A 196 -16.76 5.13 16.91
CA GLN A 196 -18.07 4.96 16.28
C GLN A 196 -18.26 6.06 15.24
N HIS A 197 -18.53 5.67 13.99
CA HIS A 197 -18.98 6.60 12.96
C HIS A 197 -20.46 6.33 12.73
N GLU A 198 -21.31 7.33 12.99
CA GLU A 198 -22.77 7.15 12.93
C GLU A 198 -23.30 6.93 11.50
N LEU A 199 -22.50 7.19 10.46
CA LEU A 199 -22.92 7.08 9.06
C LEU A 199 -21.77 6.56 8.18
N SER A 200 -21.87 5.33 7.69
CA SER A 200 -21.00 4.84 6.61
C SER A 200 -21.48 5.36 5.25
N PRO A 201 -20.61 5.81 4.34
CA PRO A 201 -21.02 6.27 3.00
C PRO A 201 -21.70 5.17 2.15
N ASP A 202 -21.49 3.89 2.47
CA ASP A 202 -22.10 2.75 1.78
C ASP A 202 -23.39 2.24 2.44
N SER A 203 -23.64 2.60 3.70
CA SER A 203 -24.83 2.21 4.44
C SER A 203 -25.10 3.24 5.51
N ASN A 204 -26.30 3.85 5.53
CA ASN A 204 -26.78 4.77 6.57
C ASN A 204 -26.93 4.11 7.97
N LEU A 205 -26.10 3.14 8.30
CA LEU A 205 -26.00 2.45 9.57
C LEU A 205 -24.70 2.88 10.28
N PRO A 206 -24.73 2.98 11.62
CA PRO A 206 -23.54 3.27 12.41
C PRO A 206 -22.55 2.11 12.32
N VAL A 207 -21.30 2.40 11.95
CA VAL A 207 -20.20 1.44 11.88
C VAL A 207 -19.14 1.82 12.89
N GLN A 208 -18.77 0.89 13.77
CA GLN A 208 -17.68 1.11 14.71
C GLN A 208 -16.36 0.78 14.02
N LEU A 209 -15.48 1.77 13.85
CA LEU A 209 -14.14 1.58 13.31
C LEU A 209 -13.16 1.31 14.45
N LEU A 210 -12.52 0.14 14.39
CA LEU A 210 -11.47 -0.27 15.30
C LEU A 210 -10.11 -0.04 14.64
N THR A 211 -9.28 0.79 15.28
CA THR A 211 -7.87 0.98 14.92
C THR A 211 -7.01 0.14 15.85
N ILE A 212 -6.44 -0.94 15.30
CA ILE A 212 -5.54 -1.86 15.99
C ILE A 212 -4.11 -1.50 15.61
N CYS A 213 -3.30 -1.06 16.56
CA CYS A 213 -1.87 -0.90 16.33
C CYS A 213 -1.19 -2.26 16.47
N VAL A 214 -0.38 -2.58 15.47
CA VAL A 214 0.43 -3.79 15.41
C VAL A 214 1.85 -3.39 15.76
N VAL A 215 2.27 -3.70 16.98
CA VAL A 215 3.64 -3.47 17.44
C VAL A 215 4.37 -4.81 17.48
N SER A 216 5.43 -4.96 16.69
CA SER A 216 6.30 -6.13 16.74
C SER A 216 7.24 -6.04 17.95
N ALA A 217 7.53 -7.18 18.59
CA ALA A 217 8.51 -7.29 19.66
C ALA A 217 9.94 -6.97 19.20
N SER A 218 10.22 -7.08 17.89
CA SER A 218 11.49 -6.67 17.31
C SER A 218 11.47 -5.17 16.97
N PRO A 219 12.35 -4.34 17.56
CA PRO A 219 12.40 -2.88 17.33
C PRO A 219 12.80 -2.51 15.89
N SER A 220 13.29 -3.47 15.11
CA SER A 220 13.64 -3.30 13.69
C SER A 220 12.43 -3.27 12.76
N VAL A 221 11.25 -3.65 13.25
CA VAL A 221 10.00 -3.69 12.48
C VAL A 221 9.15 -2.48 12.84
N GLN A 222 8.90 -1.62 11.86
CA GLN A 222 8.10 -0.41 12.06
C GLN A 222 6.65 -0.79 12.42
N PRO A 223 6.08 -0.23 13.51
CA PRO A 223 4.70 -0.47 13.89
C PRO A 223 3.74 0.05 12.81
N PHE A 224 2.58 -0.57 12.68
CA PHE A 224 1.56 -0.15 11.73
C PHE A 224 0.14 -0.31 12.26
N ASP A 225 -0.74 0.60 11.89
CA ASP A 225 -2.14 0.56 12.32
C ASP A 225 -3.02 -0.13 11.30
N ILE A 226 -3.88 -1.02 11.76
CA ILE A 226 -4.95 -1.66 11.00
C ILE A 226 -6.25 -0.95 11.35
N ARG A 227 -7.04 -0.56 10.36
CA ARG A 227 -8.40 -0.03 10.58
C ARG A 227 -9.39 -1.05 10.05
N THR A 228 -10.31 -1.52 10.89
CA THR A 228 -11.38 -2.44 10.50
C THR A 228 -12.72 -1.86 10.91
N ALA A 229 -13.74 -2.05 10.08
CA ALA A 229 -15.13 -1.85 10.48
C ALA A 229 -15.56 -3.07 11.31
N GLN A 230 -16.14 -2.83 12.48
CA GLN A 230 -16.64 -3.84 13.39
C GLN A 230 -17.91 -4.45 12.79
N ASP A 231 -17.71 -5.52 12.03
CA ASP A 231 -18.77 -6.50 11.80
C ASP A 231 -18.65 -7.57 12.89
N HIS A 232 -19.79 -8.01 13.44
CA HIS A 232 -19.89 -8.69 14.74
C HIS A 232 -19.14 -10.05 14.83
N ASP A 233 -18.60 -10.54 13.71
CA ASP A 233 -17.83 -11.78 13.59
C ASP A 233 -16.30 -11.59 13.64
N LEU A 234 -15.80 -10.35 13.54
CA LEU A 234 -14.36 -10.03 13.49
C LEU A 234 -13.68 -9.82 14.85
N VAL A 235 -14.43 -9.79 15.95
CA VAL A 235 -13.84 -9.57 17.29
C VAL A 235 -13.78 -10.86 18.09
N SER A 236 -14.72 -11.78 17.86
CA SER A 236 -14.83 -13.06 18.55
C SER A 236 -13.81 -14.10 18.08
N THR A 237 -13.36 -14.03 16.82
CA THR A 237 -12.35 -14.92 16.23
C THR A 237 -10.90 -14.52 16.53
N TRP A 238 -10.66 -13.25 16.88
CA TRP A 238 -9.31 -12.67 17.04
C TRP A 238 -8.82 -12.54 18.48
N LEU A 239 -9.72 -12.57 19.46
CA LEU A 239 -9.37 -12.62 20.87
C LEU A 239 -9.51 -14.08 21.34
N PRO A 240 -8.45 -14.92 21.25
CA PRO A 240 -8.45 -16.14 22.04
C PRO A 240 -8.65 -15.71 23.50
N ALA A 241 -9.61 -16.34 24.16
CA ALA A 241 -9.90 -16.14 25.57
C ALA A 241 -8.62 -16.31 26.40
N SER A 242 -7.93 -15.21 26.73
CA SER A 242 -6.90 -15.01 27.77
C SER A 242 -6.07 -13.75 27.44
N PRO A 243 -6.66 -12.55 27.58
CA PRO A 243 -6.35 -11.73 28.77
C PRO A 243 -7.57 -11.02 29.37
N LEU A 244 -8.79 -11.28 28.87
CA LEU A 244 -10.02 -10.69 29.43
C LEU A 244 -10.32 -11.15 30.87
N LEU A 245 -9.74 -12.28 31.33
CA LEU A 245 -9.80 -12.66 32.75
C LEU A 245 -8.87 -11.81 33.64
N ALA A 246 -7.78 -11.26 33.11
CA ALA A 246 -6.87 -10.39 33.87
C ALA A 246 -7.43 -8.96 33.97
N LEU A 247 -7.99 -8.42 32.88
CA LEU A 247 -8.64 -7.11 32.89
C LEU A 247 -10.01 -7.12 33.58
N GLY A 248 -10.75 -8.23 33.50
CA GLY A 248 -11.98 -8.44 34.27
C GLY A 248 -11.73 -8.45 35.78
N ALA A 249 -10.65 -9.10 36.24
CA ALA A 249 -10.30 -9.15 37.67
C ALA A 249 -9.72 -7.84 38.24
N GLU A 250 -9.28 -6.93 37.37
CA GLU A 250 -8.77 -5.61 37.76
C GLU A 250 -9.88 -4.54 37.76
N LEU A 251 -10.83 -4.61 36.81
CA LEU A 251 -12.02 -3.75 36.80
C LEU A 251 -13.01 -4.08 37.93
N ASP A 252 -13.12 -5.34 38.32
CA ASP A 252 -14.00 -5.79 39.41
C ASP A 252 -13.47 -5.42 40.82
N ARG A 253 -12.17 -5.09 40.90
CA ARG A 253 -11.52 -4.54 42.10
C ARG A 253 -11.69 -3.03 42.22
N ILE A 254 -11.76 -2.33 41.09
CA ILE A 254 -11.99 -0.87 41.02
C ILE A 254 -13.46 -0.54 41.30
N TRP A 255 -14.41 -1.40 40.88
CA TRP A 255 -15.84 -1.20 41.16
C TRP A 255 -16.24 -1.50 42.62
N ARG A 256 -15.48 -2.32 43.36
CA ARG A 256 -15.74 -2.61 44.79
C ARG A 256 -15.06 -1.64 45.76
N ALA A 257 -14.28 -0.69 45.26
CA ALA A 257 -13.61 0.35 46.05
C ALA A 257 -14.21 1.76 45.84
N MET A 258 -15.32 1.85 45.09
CA MET A 258 -16.26 2.98 45.07
C MET A 258 -17.56 2.55 45.73
#